data_AF-A0A0B1T5J0-F1
#
_entry.id   AF-A0A0B1T5J0-F1
#
_cell.length_a   1.000
_cell.length_b   1.000
_cell.length_c   1.000
_cell.angle_alpha   90.00
_cell.angle_beta   90.00
_cell.angle_gamma   90.00
#
_symmetry.space_group_name_H-M   'P 1'
#
loop_
_entity.id
_entity.type
_entity.pdbx_description
1 polymer ?
#
loop_
_entity_poly.entity_id
_entity_poly.type
_entity_poly.pdbx_seq_one_letter_code
_entity_poly.pdbx_strand_id
1 'polypeptide(L)'
;MIGLVCVFVLTNVTKSCVGRLRPHFLDVCKPLNITCQRSEYYSNYTCTGDPLRVEEARKSFFSGHSSIAMYASTFTALYLLARMPRHSTGRVLVPISQTALLATGLLISLSRINDNKHHWSDVIVGIFVGVSAAIYTCPAKRT
;
A
#
# COMPACT_ATOMS: atom_id res chain seq x y z
N MET A 1 -8.29 8.94 13.99
CA MET A 1 -6.86 8.69 14.22
C MET A 1 -6.54 7.22 14.50
N ILE A 2 -7.32 6.50 15.32
CA ILE A 2 -7.04 5.10 15.68
C ILE A 2 -6.82 4.21 14.45
N GLY A 3 -7.65 4.34 13.40
CA GLY A 3 -7.55 3.53 12.19
C GLY A 3 -6.23 3.68 11.43
N LEU A 4 -5.71 4.91 11.31
CA LEU A 4 -4.43 5.18 10.66
C LEU A 4 -3.27 4.51 11.41
N VAL A 5 -3.28 4.61 12.74
CA VAL A 5 -2.26 3.99 13.59
C VAL A 5 -2.31 2.47 13.45
N CYS A 6 -3.50 1.87 13.46
CA CYS A 6 -3.66 0.43 13.22
C CYS A 6 -3.08 0.01 11.85
N VAL A 7 -3.40 0.73 10.77
CA VAL A 7 -2.86 0.43 9.43
C VAL A 7 -1.33 0.53 9.40
N PHE A 8 -0.76 1.56 10.04
CA PHE A 8 0.69 1.74 10.10
C PHE A 8 1.38 0.60 10.87
N VAL A 9 0.85 0.24 12.04
CA VAL A 9 1.39 -0.86 12.87
C VAL A 9 1.30 -2.18 12.11
N LEU A 10 0.13 -2.52 11.57
CA LEU A 10 -0.07 -3.75 10.79
C LEU A 10 0.92 -3.85 9.63
N THR A 11 1.08 -2.76 8.87
CA THR A 11 2.02 -2.71 7.75
C THR A 11 3.46 -3.05 8.18
N ASN A 12 3.94 -2.43 9.26
CA ASN A 12 5.33 -2.61 9.71
C ASN A 12 5.55 -4.01 10.31
N VAL A 13 4.60 -4.50 11.11
CA VAL A 13 4.67 -5.85 11.68
C VAL A 13 4.67 -6.89 10.57
N THR A 14 3.73 -6.81 9.62
CA THR A 14 3.66 -7.78 8.52
C THR A 14 4.91 -7.78 7.65
N LYS A 15 5.49 -6.60 7.37
CA LYS A 15 6.75 -6.51 6.61
C LYS A 15 7.89 -7.25 7.29
N SER A 16 8.02 -7.08 8.60
CA SER A 16 9.07 -7.74 9.40
C SER A 16 8.83 -9.25 9.52
N CYS A 17 7.57 -9.70 9.56
CA CYS A 17 7.24 -11.12 9.66
C CYS A 17 7.37 -11.89 8.34
N VAL A 18 6.95 -11.30 7.21
CA VAL A 18 6.84 -12.04 5.94
C VAL A 18 8.15 -12.05 5.16
N GLY A 19 8.93 -10.96 5.19
CA GLY A 19 10.24 -10.93 4.52
C GLY A 19 10.21 -11.13 2.99
N ARG A 20 9.06 -10.90 2.34
CA ARG A 20 8.91 -11.07 0.88
C ARG A 20 9.82 -10.10 0.12
N LEU A 21 10.57 -10.63 -0.85
CA LEU A 21 11.43 -9.86 -1.73
C LEU A 21 10.61 -8.95 -2.67
N ARG A 22 11.11 -7.74 -2.96
CA ARG A 22 10.53 -6.80 -3.93
C ARG A 22 10.96 -7.18 -5.37
N PRO A 23 10.22 -6.75 -6.42
CA PRO A 23 10.57 -7.05 -7.81
C PRO A 23 11.98 -6.58 -8.21
N HIS A 24 12.44 -5.43 -7.70
CA HIS A 24 13.78 -4.88 -7.96
C HIS A 24 14.89 -5.47 -7.06
N PHE A 25 14.63 -6.56 -6.34
CA PHE A 25 15.61 -7.12 -5.39
C PHE A 25 16.93 -7.53 -6.04
N LEU A 26 16.89 -8.15 -7.23
CA LEU A 26 18.11 -8.62 -7.92
C LEU A 26 19.03 -7.47 -8.32
N ASP A 27 18.45 -6.36 -8.76
CA ASP A 27 19.17 -5.13 -9.12
C ASP A 27 19.88 -4.52 -7.90
N VAL A 28 19.25 -4.59 -6.73
CA VAL A 28 19.84 -4.09 -5.47
C VAL A 28 20.87 -5.05 -4.89
N CYS A 29 20.59 -6.36 -4.90
CA CYS A 29 21.45 -7.38 -4.28
C CYS A 29 22.75 -7.59 -5.06
N LYS A 30 22.71 -7.56 -6.41
CA LYS A 30 23.87 -7.88 -7.27
C LYS A 30 24.59 -9.16 -6.80
N PRO A 31 23.91 -10.33 -6.92
CA PRO A 31 24.44 -11.56 -6.35
C PRO A 31 25.70 -12.03 -7.08
N LEU A 32 26.69 -12.51 -6.32
CA LEU A 32 27.88 -13.19 -6.87
C LEU A 32 27.55 -14.64 -7.21
N ASN A 33 28.15 -15.16 -8.28
CA ASN A 33 28.14 -16.58 -8.65
C ASN A 33 26.75 -17.20 -8.90
N ILE A 34 25.76 -16.42 -9.33
CA ILE A 34 24.47 -16.95 -9.81
C ILE A 34 24.46 -16.95 -11.33
N THR A 35 24.39 -18.15 -11.93
CA THR A 35 24.19 -18.34 -13.37
C THR A 35 22.71 -18.65 -13.62
N CYS A 36 21.96 -17.72 -14.20
CA CYS A 36 20.52 -17.90 -14.53
C CYS A 36 20.27 -18.85 -15.71
N GLN A 37 21.05 -19.93 -15.82
CA GLN A 37 21.11 -20.80 -16.99
C GLN A 37 20.28 -22.07 -16.83
N ARG A 38 19.93 -22.43 -15.58
CA ARG A 38 19.02 -23.52 -15.26
C ARG A 38 17.90 -23.01 -14.34
N SER A 39 16.75 -23.66 -14.43
CA SER A 39 15.56 -23.45 -13.57
C SER A 39 15.79 -23.92 -12.13
N GLU A 40 16.99 -23.73 -11.59
CA GLU A 40 17.38 -24.14 -10.23
C GLU A 40 17.05 -23.01 -9.24
N TYR A 41 16.54 -23.40 -8.07
CA TYR A 41 16.22 -22.45 -7.00
C TYR A 41 17.46 -22.18 -6.14
N TYR A 42 17.93 -20.93 -6.13
CA TYR A 42 19.07 -20.50 -5.32
C TYR A 42 18.62 -20.06 -3.92
N SER A 43 18.86 -20.91 -2.92
CA SER A 43 18.58 -20.60 -1.50
C SER A 43 19.70 -19.78 -0.85
N ASN A 44 20.96 -19.99 -1.25
CA ASN A 44 22.14 -19.31 -0.72
C ASN A 44 22.75 -18.40 -1.78
N TYR A 45 22.85 -17.12 -1.46
CA TYR A 45 23.47 -16.12 -2.32
C TYR A 45 24.13 -15.03 -1.46
N THR A 46 25.22 -14.48 -1.97
CA THR A 46 25.92 -13.35 -1.34
C THR A 46 25.66 -12.10 -2.15
N CYS A 47 24.98 -11.13 -1.54
CA CYS A 47 24.75 -9.81 -2.14
C CYS A 47 26.01 -8.96 -2.03
N THR A 48 26.33 -8.21 -3.09
CA THR A 48 27.42 -7.21 -3.10
C THR A 48 26.93 -5.78 -3.03
N GLY A 49 25.62 -5.57 -3.16
CA GLY A 49 25.01 -4.26 -3.00
C GLY A 49 25.01 -3.75 -1.56
N ASP A 50 24.51 -2.53 -1.39
CA ASP A 50 24.38 -1.88 -0.08
C ASP A 50 23.46 -2.71 0.86
N PRO A 51 23.96 -3.16 2.03
CA PRO A 51 23.21 -4.01 2.94
C PRO A 51 21.89 -3.39 3.42
N LEU A 52 21.83 -2.07 3.59
CA LEU A 52 20.62 -1.38 4.03
C LEU A 52 19.52 -1.45 2.96
N ARG A 53 19.90 -1.23 1.69
CA ARG A 53 18.98 -1.32 0.55
C ARG A 53 18.54 -2.75 0.30
N VAL A 54 19.42 -3.72 0.51
CA VAL A 54 19.09 -5.15 0.43
C VAL A 54 18.05 -5.50 1.50
N GLU A 55 18.23 -5.09 2.75
CA GLU A 55 17.26 -5.34 3.82
C GLU A 55 15.89 -4.69 3.50
N GLU A 56 15.90 -3.47 2.98
CA GLU A 56 14.67 -2.79 2.56
C GLU A 56 13.96 -3.52 1.40
N ALA A 57 14.73 -4.07 0.47
CA ALA A 57 14.23 -4.84 -0.65
C ALA A 57 13.62 -6.19 -0.22
N ARG A 58 13.83 -6.64 1.03
CA ARG A 58 13.14 -7.82 1.62
C ARG A 58 11.82 -7.46 2.32
N LYS A 59 11.38 -6.20 2.27
CA LYS A 59 10.15 -5.71 2.92
C LYS A 59 9.08 -5.35 1.87
N SER A 60 8.60 -6.33 1.11
CA SER A 60 7.58 -6.13 0.05
C SER A 60 6.14 -6.24 0.54
N PHE A 61 5.82 -7.21 1.40
CA PHE A 61 4.41 -7.53 1.73
C PHE A 61 3.91 -6.83 3.01
N PHE A 62 2.74 -6.19 3.02
CA PHE A 62 1.99 -5.61 1.90
C PHE A 62 2.38 -4.13 1.71
N SER A 63 1.89 -3.48 0.65
CA SER A 63 2.25 -2.09 0.35
C SER A 63 1.72 -1.11 1.41
N GLY A 64 2.64 -0.46 2.11
CA GLY A 64 2.32 0.59 3.09
C GLY A 64 1.76 1.86 2.45
N HIS A 65 2.30 2.24 1.28
CA HIS A 65 1.80 3.39 0.54
C HIS A 65 0.36 3.17 0.08
N SER A 66 0.06 1.96 -0.42
CA SER A 66 -1.28 1.63 -0.90
C SER A 66 -2.30 1.58 0.24
N SER A 67 -1.95 0.97 1.37
CA SER A 67 -2.85 0.89 2.53
C SER A 67 -3.12 2.24 3.19
N ILE A 68 -2.10 3.07 3.41
CA ILE A 68 -2.26 4.40 4.00
C ILE A 68 -3.02 5.34 3.05
N ALA A 69 -2.67 5.35 1.76
CA ALA A 69 -3.33 6.21 0.77
C ALA A 69 -4.81 5.85 0.64
N MET A 70 -5.15 4.56 0.52
CA MET A 70 -6.55 4.14 0.43
C MET A 70 -7.30 4.37 1.73
N TYR A 71 -6.68 4.13 2.89
CA TYR A 71 -7.31 4.48 4.17
C TYR A 71 -7.67 5.98 4.21
N ALA A 72 -6.73 6.87 3.87
CA ALA A 72 -6.94 8.30 3.93
C ALA A 72 -8.00 8.77 2.92
N SER A 73 -7.91 8.30 1.67
CA SER A 73 -8.88 8.62 0.61
C SER A 73 -10.30 8.13 0.97
N THR A 74 -10.44 6.88 1.39
CA THR A 74 -11.74 6.30 1.75
C THR A 74 -12.32 6.94 3.00
N PHE A 75 -11.53 7.12 4.05
CA PHE A 75 -11.99 7.77 5.28
C PHE A 75 -12.48 9.19 5.00
N THR A 76 -11.73 9.96 4.21
CA THR A 76 -12.11 11.33 3.84
C THR A 76 -13.37 11.35 2.97
N ALA A 77 -13.47 10.44 2.00
CA ALA A 77 -14.66 10.30 1.16
C ALA A 77 -15.93 9.97 1.98
N LEU A 78 -15.82 9.07 2.96
CA LEU A 78 -16.92 8.73 3.87
C LEU A 78 -17.24 9.89 4.83
N TYR A 79 -16.22 10.58 5.32
CA TYR A 79 -16.41 11.75 6.19
C TYR A 79 -17.15 12.88 5.48
N LEU A 80 -16.79 13.18 4.23
CA LEU A 80 -17.48 14.16 3.39
C LEU A 80 -18.95 13.77 3.17
N LEU A 81 -19.23 12.48 2.91
CA LEU A 81 -20.60 11.98 2.79
C LEU A 81 -21.42 12.18 4.07
N ALA A 82 -20.79 11.95 5.22
CA ALA A 82 -21.47 12.05 6.51
C ALA A 82 -21.75 13.51 6.90
N ARG A 83 -20.81 14.42 6.67
CA ARG A 83 -20.84 15.79 7.21
C ARG A 83 -21.31 16.87 6.25
N MET A 84 -21.21 16.68 4.93
CA MET A 84 -21.63 17.71 3.99
C MET A 84 -23.16 17.77 3.84
N PRO A 85 -23.78 18.96 3.89
CA PRO A 85 -25.19 19.14 3.61
C PRO A 85 -25.48 18.82 2.13
N ARG A 86 -26.57 18.07 1.86
CA ARG A 86 -26.96 17.67 0.49
C ARG A 86 -27.68 18.75 -0.32
N HIS A 87 -27.78 19.99 0.17
CA HIS A 87 -28.47 21.05 -0.55
C HIS A 87 -27.64 21.59 -1.72
N SER A 88 -28.28 21.80 -2.87
CA SER A 88 -27.76 22.30 -4.16
C SER A 88 -26.29 21.93 -4.47
N THR A 89 -25.31 22.72 -4.00
CA THR A 89 -23.87 22.52 -4.20
C THR A 89 -23.35 21.17 -3.71
N GLY A 90 -23.85 20.66 -2.58
CA GLY A 90 -23.40 19.38 -2.01
C GLY A 90 -23.76 18.16 -2.84
N ARG A 91 -24.77 18.25 -3.72
CA ARG A 91 -25.20 17.14 -4.58
C ARG A 91 -24.17 16.82 -5.68
N VAL A 92 -23.42 17.82 -6.12
CA VAL A 92 -22.43 17.70 -7.19
C VAL A 92 -21.00 17.68 -6.63
N LEU A 93 -20.69 18.56 -5.66
CA LEU A 93 -19.33 18.67 -5.14
C LEU A 93 -18.87 17.42 -4.36
N VAL A 94 -19.77 16.81 -3.59
CA VAL A 94 -19.45 15.60 -2.81
C VAL A 94 -19.02 14.44 -3.72
N PRO A 95 -19.81 13.97 -4.71
CA PRO A 95 -19.39 12.85 -5.55
C PRO A 95 -18.13 13.15 -6.38
N ILE A 96 -17.94 14.38 -6.86
CA ILE A 96 -16.72 14.78 -7.56
C ILE A 96 -15.50 14.68 -6.62
N SER A 97 -15.61 15.24 -5.42
CA SER A 97 -14.52 15.18 -4.44
C SER A 97 -14.20 13.74 -4.01
N GLN A 98 -15.21 12.89 -3.84
CA GLN A 98 -15.03 11.47 -3.51
C GLN A 98 -14.31 10.73 -4.63
N THR A 99 -14.73 10.96 -5.87
CA THR A 99 -14.11 10.35 -7.05
C THR A 99 -12.65 10.78 -7.17
N ALA A 100 -12.36 12.08 -7.00
CA ALA A 100 -11.01 12.62 -7.02
C ALA A 100 -10.13 12.00 -5.92
N LEU A 101 -10.62 11.93 -4.68
CA LEU A 101 -9.88 11.37 -3.55
C LEU A 101 -9.55 9.88 -3.76
N LEU A 102 -10.53 9.08 -4.20
CA LEU A 102 -10.33 7.67 -4.48
C LEU A 102 -9.38 7.46 -5.67
N ALA A 103 -9.51 8.27 -6.73
CA ALA A 103 -8.61 8.24 -7.86
C ALA A 103 -7.16 8.55 -7.43
N THR A 104 -6.92 9.56 -6.60
CA THR A 104 -5.58 9.86 -6.07
C THR A 104 -5.02 8.69 -5.25
N GLY A 105 -5.84 8.07 -4.39
CA GLY A 105 -5.42 6.90 -3.60
C GLY A 105 -5.04 5.71 -4.48
N LEU A 106 -5.79 5.48 -5.55
CA LEU A 106 -5.50 4.45 -6.54
C LEU A 106 -4.24 4.77 -7.36
N LEU A 107 -4.05 6.01 -7.80
CA LEU A 107 -2.85 6.43 -8.53
C LEU A 107 -1.58 6.24 -7.68
N ILE A 108 -1.62 6.60 -6.39
CA ILE A 108 -0.52 6.34 -5.45
C ILE A 108 -0.26 4.83 -5.35
N SER A 109 -1.32 4.02 -5.29
CA SER A 109 -1.21 2.57 -5.21
C SER A 109 -0.59 1.96 -6.48
N LEU A 110 -1.03 2.40 -7.66
CA LEU A 110 -0.54 1.93 -8.95
C LEU A 110 0.90 2.36 -9.22
N SER A 111 1.31 3.54 -8.75
CA SER A 111 2.71 3.99 -8.87
C SER A 111 3.69 2.98 -8.24
N ARG A 112 3.27 2.25 -7.20
CA ARG A 112 4.11 1.24 -6.54
C ARG A 112 4.38 0.01 -7.40
N ILE A 113 3.47 -0.31 -8.31
CA ILE A 113 3.65 -1.36 -9.32
C ILE A 113 4.57 -0.83 -10.42
N ASN A 114 4.26 0.37 -10.94
CA ASN A 114 5.04 1.03 -11.98
C ASN A 114 6.53 1.19 -11.60
N ASP A 115 6.80 1.57 -10.35
CA ASP A 115 8.15 1.80 -9.85
C ASP A 115 8.86 0.50 -9.42
N ASN A 116 8.29 -0.67 -9.73
CA ASN A 116 8.79 -2.00 -9.37
C ASN A 116 9.05 -2.17 -7.86
N LYS A 117 8.36 -1.38 -7.01
CA LYS A 117 8.53 -1.41 -5.55
C LYS A 117 7.72 -2.51 -4.89
N HIS A 118 6.58 -2.89 -5.48
CA HIS A 118 5.68 -3.90 -4.92
C HIS A 118 5.10 -4.77 -6.01
N HIS A 119 4.78 -6.02 -5.68
CA HIS A 119 3.98 -6.86 -6.55
C HIS A 119 2.54 -6.35 -6.57
N TRP A 120 1.82 -6.63 -7.65
CA TRP A 120 0.39 -6.30 -7.77
C TRP A 120 -0.43 -6.88 -6.60
N SER A 121 -0.10 -8.09 -6.13
CA SER A 121 -0.74 -8.73 -4.97
C SER A 121 -0.52 -7.96 -3.66
N ASP A 122 0.71 -7.46 -3.44
CA ASP A 122 1.05 -6.65 -2.26
C ASP A 122 0.25 -5.34 -2.23
N VAL A 123 -0.04 -4.78 -3.42
CA VAL A 123 -0.84 -3.56 -3.58
C VAL A 123 -2.32 -3.83 -3.33
N ILE A 124 -2.89 -4.90 -3.88
CA ILE A 124 -4.31 -5.27 -3.66
C ILE A 124 -4.58 -5.50 -2.16
N VAL A 125 -3.71 -6.26 -1.48
CA VAL A 125 -3.86 -6.48 -0.03
C VAL A 125 -3.76 -5.16 0.73
N GLY A 126 -2.83 -4.28 0.35
CA GLY A 126 -2.73 -2.94 0.94
C GLY A 126 -4.01 -2.13 0.79
N ILE A 127 -4.57 -2.07 -0.43
CA ILE A 127 -5.84 -1.39 -0.70
C ILE A 127 -6.96 -1.95 0.19
N PHE A 128 -7.08 -3.28 0.26
CA PHE A 128 -8.12 -3.95 1.04
C PHE A 128 -8.01 -3.64 2.54
N VAL A 129 -6.81 -3.70 3.12
CA VAL A 129 -6.55 -3.36 4.52
C VAL A 129 -6.90 -1.89 4.80
N GLY A 130 -6.51 -0.98 3.92
CA GLY A 130 -6.79 0.45 4.06
C GLY A 130 -8.28 0.77 4.05
N VAL A 131 -9.01 0.22 3.08
CA VAL A 131 -10.47 0.39 2.96
C VAL A 131 -11.19 -0.20 4.18
N SER A 132 -10.83 -1.42 4.60
CA SER A 132 -11.43 -2.09 5.75
C SER A 132 -11.26 -1.29 7.04
N ALA A 133 -10.04 -0.77 7.28
CA ALA A 133 -9.77 0.07 8.44
C ALA A 133 -10.52 1.42 8.38
N ALA A 134 -10.68 2.02 7.20
CA ALA A 134 -11.44 3.24 7.03
C ALA A 134 -12.92 3.04 7.35
N ILE A 135 -13.52 1.95 6.87
CA ILE A 135 -14.91 1.58 7.16
C ILE A 135 -15.11 1.31 8.65
N TYR A 136 -14.23 0.53 9.26
CA TYR A 136 -14.31 0.18 10.69
C TYR A 136 -14.24 1.41 11.60
N THR A 137 -13.46 2.42 11.21
CA THR A 137 -13.22 3.62 12.05
C THR A 137 -14.08 4.82 11.69
N CYS A 138 -14.78 4.82 10.56
CA CYS A 138 -15.69 5.89 10.20
C CYS A 138 -16.95 5.80 11.08
N PRO A 139 -17.24 6.82 11.91
CA PRO A 139 -18.45 6.81 12.73
C PRO A 139 -19.70 6.89 11.83
N ALA A 140 -20.67 6.01 12.07
CA ALA A 140 -21.97 6.07 11.41
C ALA A 140 -22.64 7.42 11.69
N LYS A 141 -23.31 7.98 10.67
CA LYS A 141 -24.10 9.20 10.80
C LYS A 141 -25.23 8.91 11.79
N ARG A 142 -25.13 9.40 13.05
CA ARG A 142 -26.30 9.53 13.93
C ARG A 142 -27.23 10.53 13.25
N THR A 143 -28.36 10.00 12.78
CA THR A 143 -29.53 10.76 12.33
C THR A 143 -29.95 11.77 13.38
#